data_AF-A0AAV6X7E6-F1
#
_entry.id   AF-A0AAV6X7E6-F1
#
_cell.length_a   1.000
_cell.length_b   1.000
_cell.length_c   1.000
_cell.angle_alpha   90.00
_cell.angle_beta   90.00
_cell.angle_gamma   90.00
#
_symmetry.space_group_name_H-M   'P 1'
#
loop_
_entity.id
_entity.type
_entity.pdbx_description
1 polymer ?
#
loop_
_entity_poly.entity_id
_entity_poly.type
_entity_poly.pdbx_seq_one_letter_code
_entity_poly.pdbx_strand_id
1 'polypeptide(L)'
;MGITGPRNTNLPPGTRGWPILGETMEIPMLGPQKFVKNKIVKYSPEIFQTSLFLERTTVFCGAQGNKFVFTNNNKVLTSWWPQSLGKIFLVPQFLQKNIKDASALQHRFYHDIFKPKALRQYIPVMDALARDHLDHEWTPNEVVKVLPLTKKYTFELRCKLMLGVVDPEHIKRLTD
;
A
#
# COMPACT_ATOMS: atom_id res chain seq x y z
N MET A 1 36.54 -10.42 0.96
CA MET A 1 36.56 -11.90 0.84
C MET A 1 35.12 -12.39 1.01
N GLY A 2 34.40 -12.59 -0.09
CA GLY A 2 32.99 -13.00 -0.06
C GLY A 2 32.90 -14.48 -0.40
N ILE A 3 32.40 -15.29 0.53
CA ILE A 3 32.16 -16.73 0.31
C ILE A 3 30.98 -16.86 -0.65
N THR A 4 31.27 -17.08 -1.94
CA THR A 4 30.27 -17.48 -2.92
C THR A 4 30.05 -18.98 -2.81
N GLY A 5 29.02 -19.40 -2.09
CA GLY A 5 28.49 -20.76 -2.19
C GLY A 5 27.98 -21.06 -3.61
N PRO A 6 27.79 -22.33 -3.97
CA PRO A 6 27.49 -22.76 -5.34
C PRO A 6 26.21 -22.07 -5.88
N ARG A 7 26.28 -21.58 -7.12
CA ARG A 7 25.14 -21.00 -7.85
C ARG A 7 24.08 -22.10 -8.04
N ASN A 8 23.00 -22.01 -7.26
CA ASN A 8 21.81 -22.82 -7.50
C ASN A 8 21.17 -22.30 -8.80
N THR A 9 21.31 -23.05 -9.90
CA THR A 9 20.99 -22.61 -11.28
C THR A 9 19.50 -22.36 -11.53
N ASN A 10 18.64 -22.63 -10.55
CA ASN A 10 17.19 -22.52 -10.66
C ASN A 10 16.60 -21.29 -9.95
N LEU A 11 17.42 -20.39 -9.40
CA LEU A 11 16.93 -19.17 -8.73
C LEU A 11 17.04 -17.94 -9.64
N PRO A 12 16.09 -16.99 -9.53
CA PRO A 12 16.18 -15.71 -10.24
C PRO A 12 17.48 -14.96 -9.91
N PRO A 13 18.03 -14.17 -10.84
CA PRO A 13 19.23 -13.40 -10.61
C PRO A 13 19.02 -12.36 -9.50
N GLY A 14 20.02 -12.13 -8.65
CA GLY A 14 19.89 -11.13 -7.58
C GLY A 14 20.89 -11.27 -6.43
N THR A 15 20.80 -10.35 -5.47
CA THR A 15 21.64 -10.33 -4.26
C THR A 15 20.79 -10.27 -3.01
N ARG A 16 21.27 -10.88 -1.91
CA ARG A 16 20.58 -10.84 -0.61
C ARG A 16 20.95 -9.62 0.23
N GLY A 17 21.85 -8.77 -0.23
CA GLY A 17 22.30 -7.58 0.53
C GLY A 17 23.09 -7.92 1.79
N TRP A 18 22.95 -7.05 2.80
CA TRP A 18 23.59 -7.20 4.09
C TRP A 18 23.07 -8.44 4.86
N PRO A 19 23.90 -9.12 5.67
CA PRO A 19 23.42 -10.13 6.58
C PRO A 19 22.27 -9.58 7.46
N ILE A 20 21.20 -10.36 7.61
CA ILE A 20 19.99 -10.01 8.38
C ILE A 20 19.15 -8.89 7.74
N LEU A 21 19.68 -7.67 7.58
CA LEU A 21 18.94 -6.49 7.11
C LEU A 21 18.54 -6.55 5.63
N GLY A 22 19.29 -7.31 4.85
CA GLY A 22 19.09 -7.44 3.42
C GLY A 22 19.35 -6.14 2.67
N GLU A 23 18.43 -5.79 1.79
CA GLU A 23 18.45 -4.56 0.98
C GLU A 23 17.30 -3.61 1.36
N THR A 24 16.60 -3.89 2.46
CA THR A 24 15.42 -3.14 2.94
C THR A 24 15.71 -1.64 3.11
N MET A 25 16.91 -1.29 3.59
CA MET A 25 17.31 0.10 3.83
C MET A 25 17.52 0.90 2.55
N GLU A 26 17.68 0.26 1.39
CA GLU A 26 17.75 0.98 0.12
C GLU A 26 16.41 1.63 -0.24
N ILE A 27 15.27 1.11 0.24
CA ILE A 27 13.94 1.66 -0.05
C ILE A 27 13.74 3.07 0.53
N PRO A 28 13.94 3.33 1.85
CA PRO A 28 13.80 4.68 2.39
C PRO A 28 14.88 5.64 1.85
N MET A 29 16.06 5.15 1.47
CA MET A 29 17.15 5.98 0.96
C MET A 29 16.96 6.40 -0.51
N LEU A 30 16.52 5.49 -1.37
CA LEU A 30 16.40 5.72 -2.82
C LEU A 30 14.96 5.97 -3.27
N GLY A 31 13.98 5.57 -2.47
CA GLY A 31 12.59 5.41 -2.87
C GLY A 31 12.34 4.06 -3.58
N PRO A 32 11.13 3.49 -3.46
CA PRO A 32 10.81 2.16 -3.99
C PRO A 32 10.96 2.07 -5.51
N GLN A 33 10.62 3.13 -6.24
CA GLN A 33 10.72 3.14 -7.71
C GLN A 33 12.17 3.05 -8.18
N LYS A 34 13.08 3.85 -7.58
CA LYS A 34 14.49 3.85 -7.94
C LYS A 34 15.17 2.55 -7.53
N PHE A 35 14.82 2.01 -6.35
CA PHE A 35 15.26 0.70 -5.91
C PHE A 35 14.92 -0.38 -6.95
N VAL A 36 13.65 -0.52 -7.33
CA VAL A 36 13.21 -1.52 -8.32
C VAL A 36 13.87 -1.29 -9.68
N LYS A 37 13.92 -0.04 -10.17
CA LYS A 37 14.56 0.31 -11.45
C LYS A 37 16.03 -0.11 -11.49
N ASN A 38 16.78 0.15 -10.43
CA ASN A 38 18.20 -0.23 -10.36
C ASN A 38 18.38 -1.76 -10.40
N LYS A 39 17.52 -2.51 -9.72
CA LYS A 39 17.59 -3.99 -9.72
C LYS A 39 17.18 -4.58 -11.07
N ILE A 40 16.18 -4.00 -11.73
CA ILE A 40 15.77 -4.38 -13.09
C ILE A 40 16.94 -4.23 -14.07
N VAL A 41 17.60 -3.06 -14.05
CA VAL A 41 18.73 -2.78 -14.95
C VAL A 41 19.92 -3.70 -14.65
N LYS A 42 20.17 -4.01 -13.37
CA LYS A 42 21.33 -4.79 -12.94
C LYS A 42 21.17 -6.30 -13.09
N TYR A 43 19.97 -6.84 -12.88
CA TYR A 43 19.75 -8.28 -12.77
C TYR A 43 18.87 -8.83 -13.88
N SER A 44 17.61 -8.39 -13.97
CA SER A 44 16.68 -8.81 -15.01
C SER A 44 15.44 -7.91 -15.04
N PRO A 45 14.92 -7.59 -16.24
CA PRO A 45 13.69 -6.82 -16.40
C PRO A 45 12.41 -7.56 -16.06
N GLU A 46 12.47 -8.89 -15.93
CA GLU A 46 11.28 -9.74 -15.71
C GLU A 46 11.16 -10.18 -14.25
N ILE A 47 12.28 -10.57 -13.63
CA ILE A 47 12.28 -11.15 -12.29
C ILE A 47 13.65 -11.05 -11.64
N PHE A 48 13.70 -10.64 -10.38
CA PHE A 48 14.95 -10.66 -9.61
C PHE A 48 14.73 -11.10 -8.17
N GLN A 49 15.80 -11.55 -7.54
CA GLN A 49 15.82 -11.93 -6.13
C GLN A 49 16.45 -10.82 -5.27
N THR A 50 15.87 -10.58 -4.10
CA THR A 50 16.38 -9.65 -3.08
C THR A 50 16.06 -10.16 -1.66
N SER A 51 16.36 -9.36 -0.65
CA SER A 51 15.96 -9.58 0.74
C SER A 51 15.31 -8.31 1.28
N LEU A 52 14.00 -8.36 1.55
CA LEU A 52 13.20 -7.23 2.03
C LEU A 52 12.46 -7.62 3.31
N PHE A 53 12.45 -6.72 4.30
CA PHE A 53 11.78 -6.93 5.58
C PHE A 53 12.21 -8.22 6.29
N LEU A 54 13.52 -8.52 6.23
CA LEU A 54 14.15 -9.74 6.75
C LEU A 54 13.76 -11.04 6.03
N GLU A 55 12.98 -10.94 4.95
CA GLU A 55 12.53 -12.08 4.16
C GLU A 55 13.23 -12.17 2.81
N ARG A 56 13.44 -13.40 2.35
CA ARG A 56 13.93 -13.66 1.00
C ARG A 56 12.79 -13.38 0.01
N THR A 57 12.96 -12.37 -0.84
CA THR A 57 11.90 -11.89 -1.73
C THR A 57 12.27 -12.09 -3.18
N THR A 58 11.33 -12.61 -3.97
CA THR A 58 11.40 -12.61 -5.42
C THR A 58 10.45 -11.53 -5.94
N VAL A 59 10.99 -10.59 -6.72
CA VAL A 59 10.23 -9.48 -7.29
C VAL A 59 9.95 -9.79 -8.75
N PHE A 60 8.67 -9.99 -9.06
CA PHE A 60 8.18 -10.11 -10.43
C PHE A 60 7.92 -8.71 -11.00
N CYS A 61 8.39 -8.47 -12.22
CA CYS A 61 8.35 -7.17 -12.87
C CYS A 61 7.49 -7.21 -14.13
N GLY A 62 7.02 -6.03 -14.54
CA GLY A 62 6.23 -5.87 -15.77
C GLY A 62 4.83 -6.50 -15.73
N ALA A 63 4.12 -6.37 -16.84
CA ALA A 63 2.73 -6.82 -16.94
C ALA A 63 2.58 -8.34 -16.79
N GLN A 64 3.50 -9.13 -17.36
CA GLN A 64 3.45 -10.59 -17.28
C GLN A 64 3.69 -11.09 -15.85
N GLY A 65 4.69 -10.53 -15.15
CA GLY A 65 4.98 -10.85 -13.76
C GLY A 65 3.80 -10.50 -12.83
N ASN A 66 3.22 -9.32 -13.02
CA ASN A 66 2.02 -8.91 -12.29
C ASN A 66 0.84 -9.87 -12.55
N LYS A 67 0.57 -10.21 -13.81
CA LYS A 67 -0.48 -11.18 -14.17
C LYS A 67 -0.25 -12.53 -13.50
N PHE A 68 1.01 -13.01 -13.47
CA PHE A 68 1.35 -14.26 -12.78
C PHE A 68 1.00 -14.18 -11.30
N VAL A 69 1.45 -13.14 -10.59
CA VAL A 69 1.19 -12.98 -9.14
C VAL A 69 -0.31 -12.89 -8.86
N PHE A 70 -1.05 -12.05 -9.58
CA PHE A 70 -2.47 -11.82 -9.31
C PHE A 70 -3.37 -13.00 -9.71
N THR A 71 -3.05 -13.73 -10.78
CA THR A 71 -3.86 -14.88 -11.26
C THR A 71 -3.70 -16.12 -10.38
N ASN A 72 -2.56 -16.21 -9.68
CA ASN A 72 -2.17 -17.34 -8.85
C ASN A 72 -2.33 -17.11 -7.35
N ASN A 73 -2.81 -15.93 -6.95
CA ASN A 73 -3.16 -15.65 -5.57
C ASN A 73 -4.28 -16.60 -5.11
N ASN A 74 -4.15 -17.15 -3.90
CA ASN A 74 -4.99 -18.20 -3.31
C ASN A 74 -5.00 -19.56 -4.05
N LYS A 75 -4.16 -19.75 -5.08
CA LYS A 75 -3.95 -21.05 -5.74
C LYS A 75 -2.60 -21.64 -5.36
N VAL A 76 -1.53 -20.91 -5.65
CA VAL A 76 -0.14 -21.30 -5.35
C VAL A 76 0.62 -20.21 -4.58
N LEU A 77 0.06 -18.99 -4.52
CA LEU A 77 0.57 -17.88 -3.72
C LEU A 77 -0.44 -17.51 -2.64
N THR A 78 0.05 -16.98 -1.52
CA THR A 78 -0.77 -16.46 -0.43
C THR A 78 -0.38 -15.03 -0.10
N SER A 79 -1.36 -14.22 0.32
CA SER A 79 -1.09 -12.85 0.75
C SER A 79 -0.25 -12.86 2.03
N TRP A 80 0.80 -12.06 2.04
CA TRP A 80 1.70 -11.90 3.17
C TRP A 80 1.96 -10.43 3.44
N TRP A 81 2.04 -10.07 4.73
CA TRP A 81 2.39 -8.73 5.19
C TRP A 81 3.47 -8.84 6.25
N PRO A 82 4.48 -7.95 6.27
CA PRO A 82 5.42 -7.86 7.38
C PRO A 82 4.66 -7.66 8.69
N GLN A 83 5.07 -8.34 9.76
CA GLN A 83 4.34 -8.34 11.03
C GLN A 83 4.14 -6.93 11.61
N SER A 84 5.13 -6.04 11.44
CA SER A 84 5.04 -4.64 11.85
C SER A 84 3.96 -3.88 11.06
N LEU A 85 3.89 -4.08 9.75
CA LEU A 85 2.88 -3.45 8.89
C LEU A 85 1.49 -4.05 9.14
N GLY A 86 1.41 -5.35 9.38
CA GLY A 86 0.15 -6.02 9.69
C GLY A 86 -0.55 -5.38 10.88
N LYS A 87 0.17 -5.15 11.99
CA LYS A 87 -0.38 -4.54 13.22
C LYS A 87 -0.91 -3.11 13.03
N ILE A 88 -0.36 -2.36 12.07
CA ILE A 88 -0.72 -0.96 11.84
C ILE A 88 -1.84 -0.84 10.80
N PHE A 89 -1.75 -1.58 9.71
CA PHE A 89 -2.59 -1.38 8.52
C PHE A 89 -3.76 -2.34 8.41
N LEU A 90 -3.72 -3.48 9.10
CA LEU A 90 -4.80 -4.45 9.07
C LEU A 90 -5.68 -4.29 10.31
N VAL A 91 -7.00 -4.30 10.10
CA VAL A 91 -7.96 -4.40 11.20
C VAL A 91 -7.58 -5.63 12.03
N PRO A 92 -7.51 -5.55 13.37
CA PRO A 92 -7.09 -6.66 14.22
C PRO A 92 -7.81 -7.99 13.93
N GLN A 93 -9.08 -7.90 13.52
CA GLN A 93 -9.92 -9.03 13.10
C GLN A 93 -9.37 -9.79 11.87
N PHE A 94 -8.59 -9.13 11.01
CA PHE A 94 -7.91 -9.75 9.87
C PHE A 94 -6.61 -10.46 10.28
N LEU A 95 -5.98 -10.04 11.38
CA LEU A 95 -4.73 -10.64 11.87
C LEU A 95 -4.96 -11.89 12.72
N GLN A 96 -6.12 -11.99 13.37
CA GLN A 96 -6.45 -13.09 14.29
C GLN A 96 -7.08 -14.31 13.61
N LYS A 97 -7.47 -14.20 12.34
CA LYS A 97 -8.12 -15.28 11.59
C LYS A 97 -7.11 -16.00 10.70
N ASN A 98 -7.39 -17.26 10.36
CA ASN A 98 -6.65 -17.92 9.29
C ASN A 98 -6.77 -17.11 7.98
N ILE A 99 -5.82 -17.29 7.07
CA ILE A 99 -5.69 -16.46 5.86
C ILE A 99 -6.99 -16.46 5.02
N LYS A 100 -7.68 -17.60 4.94
CA LYS A 100 -8.92 -17.75 4.15
C LYS A 100 -10.07 -16.94 4.76
N ASP A 101 -10.23 -17.00 6.08
CA ASP A 101 -11.30 -16.28 6.77
C ASP A 101 -11.00 -14.78 6.86
N ALA A 102 -9.73 -14.40 7.00
CA ALA A 102 -9.29 -13.01 6.92
C ALA A 102 -9.57 -12.40 5.54
N SER A 103 -9.22 -13.10 4.46
CA SER A 103 -9.47 -12.64 3.09
C SER A 103 -10.97 -12.54 2.76
N ALA A 104 -11.79 -13.50 3.20
CA ALA A 104 -13.24 -13.44 3.02
C ALA A 104 -13.88 -12.27 3.79
N LEU A 105 -13.41 -11.99 5.01
CA LEU A 105 -13.87 -10.86 5.80
C LEU A 105 -13.47 -9.53 5.17
N GLN A 106 -12.24 -9.41 4.69
CA GLN A 106 -11.76 -8.24 3.94
C GLN A 106 -12.61 -8.00 2.69
N HIS A 107 -12.85 -9.06 1.90
CA HIS A 107 -13.64 -8.95 0.68
C HIS A 107 -15.07 -8.47 0.96
N ARG A 108 -15.73 -9.01 2.00
CA ARG A 108 -17.05 -8.53 2.43
C ARG A 108 -17.02 -7.07 2.86
N PHE A 109 -16.05 -6.69 3.69
CA PHE A 109 -15.90 -5.31 4.15
C PHE A 109 -15.74 -4.34 2.97
N TYR A 110 -14.83 -4.64 2.03
CA TYR A 110 -14.65 -3.81 0.84
C TYR A 110 -15.88 -3.77 -0.06
N HIS A 111 -16.56 -4.91 -0.23
CA HIS A 111 -17.79 -4.96 -0.99
C HIS A 111 -18.88 -4.06 -0.38
N ASP A 112 -19.04 -4.07 0.94
CA ASP A 112 -20.09 -3.27 1.59
C ASP A 112 -19.85 -1.77 1.51
N ILE A 113 -18.60 -1.31 1.62
CA ILE A 113 -18.27 0.11 1.52
C ILE A 113 -18.22 0.59 0.06
N PHE A 114 -17.86 -0.28 -0.90
CA PHE A 114 -17.71 0.10 -2.31
C PHE A 114 -18.84 -0.39 -3.22
N LYS A 115 -19.92 -0.94 -2.67
CA LYS A 115 -21.08 -1.32 -3.51
C LYS A 115 -21.69 -0.10 -4.18
N PRO A 116 -22.25 -0.24 -5.40
CA PRO A 116 -22.81 0.89 -6.16
C PRO A 116 -23.81 1.75 -5.37
N LYS A 117 -24.64 1.12 -4.52
CA LYS A 117 -25.60 1.84 -3.66
C LYS A 117 -24.90 2.76 -2.67
N ALA A 118 -23.83 2.31 -2.02
CA ALA A 118 -23.06 3.11 -1.07
C ALA A 118 -22.35 4.27 -1.80
N LEU A 119 -21.72 3.99 -2.94
CA LEU A 119 -21.05 5.02 -3.73
C LEU A 119 -22.00 6.14 -4.18
N ARG A 120 -23.23 5.80 -4.59
CA ARG A 120 -24.25 6.81 -4.93
C ARG A 120 -24.61 7.71 -3.75
N GLN A 121 -24.61 7.19 -2.53
CA GLN A 121 -24.85 7.97 -1.32
C GLN A 121 -23.65 8.84 -0.93
N TYR A 122 -22.44 8.45 -1.34
CA TYR A 122 -21.22 9.22 -1.07
C TYR A 122 -21.09 10.45 -1.97
N ILE A 123 -21.56 10.39 -3.21
CA ILE A 123 -21.40 11.48 -4.20
C ILE A 123 -21.87 12.85 -3.66
N PRO A 124 -23.10 13.01 -3.10
CA PRO A 124 -23.54 14.32 -2.61
C PRO A 124 -22.66 14.86 -1.47
N VAL A 125 -22.17 13.97 -0.59
CA VAL A 125 -21.29 14.34 0.52
C VAL A 125 -19.91 14.76 -0.01
N MET A 126 -19.38 14.02 -0.98
CA MET A 126 -18.11 14.34 -1.64
C MET A 126 -18.16 15.69 -2.36
N ASP A 127 -19.24 15.95 -3.11
CA ASP A 127 -19.43 17.21 -3.86
C ASP A 127 -19.59 18.40 -2.92
N ALA A 128 -20.47 18.29 -1.92
CA ALA A 128 -20.67 19.36 -0.93
C ALA A 128 -19.38 19.70 -0.18
N LEU A 129 -18.65 18.68 0.30
CA LEU A 129 -17.39 18.89 0.99
C LEU A 129 -16.30 19.45 0.06
N ALA A 130 -16.26 19.03 -1.21
CA ALA A 130 -15.28 19.54 -2.15
C ALA A 130 -15.50 21.02 -2.46
N ARG A 131 -16.76 21.43 -2.68
CA ARG A 131 -17.12 22.84 -2.89
C ARG A 131 -16.73 23.69 -1.69
N ASP A 132 -17.17 23.28 -0.51
CA ASP A 132 -16.86 23.96 0.75
C ASP A 132 -15.33 24.09 0.96
N HIS A 133 -14.59 23.00 0.73
CA HIS A 133 -13.13 23.00 0.86
C HIS A 133 -12.45 23.93 -0.15
N LEU A 134 -12.92 23.98 -1.40
CA LEU A 134 -12.40 24.90 -2.41
C LEU A 134 -12.70 26.36 -2.04
N ASP A 135 -13.93 26.66 -1.66
CA ASP A 135 -14.38 28.03 -1.35
C ASP A 135 -13.64 28.63 -0.15
N HIS A 136 -13.31 27.81 0.86
CA HIS A 136 -12.66 28.29 2.08
C HIS A 136 -11.12 28.18 2.04
N GLU A 137 -10.57 27.13 1.42
CA GLU A 137 -9.14 26.83 1.53
C GLU A 137 -8.36 27.14 0.24
N TRP A 138 -9.04 27.26 -0.91
CA TRP A 138 -8.39 27.47 -2.21
C TRP A 138 -8.67 28.88 -2.74
N THR A 139 -9.94 29.21 -2.98
CA THR A 139 -10.38 30.48 -3.58
C THR A 139 -9.81 31.75 -2.91
N PRO A 140 -9.71 31.84 -1.57
CA PRO A 140 -9.19 33.03 -0.92
C PRO A 140 -7.66 33.18 -1.02
N ASN A 141 -6.94 32.14 -1.43
CA ASN A 141 -5.48 32.09 -1.41
C ASN A 141 -4.89 32.31 -2.81
N GLU A 142 -4.04 33.32 -2.96
CA GLU A 142 -3.28 33.56 -4.20
C GLU A 142 -2.36 32.39 -4.54
N VAL A 143 -1.79 31.74 -3.52
CA VAL A 143 -0.91 30.57 -3.66
C VAL A 143 -1.48 29.39 -2.88
N VAL A 144 -1.82 28.32 -3.60
CA VAL A 144 -2.41 27.11 -3.04
C VAL A 144 -1.34 26.03 -2.84
N LYS A 145 -1.16 25.60 -1.58
CA LYS A 145 -0.35 24.42 -1.26
C LYS A 145 -1.20 23.15 -1.44
N VAL A 146 -1.22 22.61 -2.65
CA VAL A 146 -2.13 21.51 -3.05
C VAL A 146 -1.99 20.26 -2.16
N LEU A 147 -0.76 19.82 -1.84
CA LEU A 147 -0.54 18.59 -1.08
C LEU A 147 -1.15 18.61 0.33
N PRO A 148 -0.86 19.59 1.21
CA PRO A 148 -1.47 19.64 2.54
C PRO A 148 -2.99 19.81 2.49
N LEU A 149 -3.52 20.61 1.57
CA LEU A 149 -4.97 20.82 1.47
C LEU A 149 -5.70 19.57 0.97
N THR A 150 -5.15 18.88 -0.03
CA THR A 150 -5.71 17.59 -0.48
C THR A 150 -5.68 16.54 0.62
N LYS A 151 -4.63 16.52 1.45
CA LYS A 151 -4.57 15.63 2.63
C LYS A 151 -5.66 15.96 3.65
N LYS A 152 -5.88 17.25 3.94
CA LYS A 152 -6.97 17.72 4.82
C LYS A 152 -8.34 17.29 4.29
N TYR A 153 -8.62 17.58 3.02
CA TYR A 153 -9.87 17.19 2.36
C TYR A 153 -10.12 15.67 2.40
N THR A 154 -9.14 14.88 2.00
CA THR A 154 -9.29 13.41 1.94
C THR A 154 -9.45 12.78 3.32
N PHE A 155 -8.82 13.36 4.35
CA PHE A 155 -8.98 12.94 5.73
C PHE A 155 -10.39 13.25 6.26
N GLU A 156 -10.85 14.49 6.08
CA GLU A 156 -12.20 14.90 6.49
C GLU A 156 -13.28 14.07 5.79
N LEU A 157 -13.11 13.83 4.48
CA LEU A 157 -14.01 12.98 3.71
C LEU A 157 -14.09 11.56 4.28
N ARG A 158 -12.94 11.00 4.66
CA ARG A 158 -12.89 9.67 5.30
C ARG A 158 -13.60 9.66 6.65
N CYS A 159 -13.41 10.68 7.48
CA CYS A 159 -14.10 10.82 8.77
C CYS A 159 -15.62 10.85 8.57
N LYS A 160 -16.12 11.65 7.63
CA LYS A 160 -17.55 11.77 7.34
C LYS A 160 -18.14 10.47 6.78
N LEU A 161 -17.49 9.86 5.78
CA LEU A 161 -18.04 8.70 5.07
C LEU A 161 -17.86 7.36 5.79
N MET A 162 -16.73 7.16 6.47
CA MET A 162 -16.39 5.86 7.06
C MET A 162 -16.60 5.81 8.58
N LEU A 163 -16.41 6.93 9.27
CA LEU A 163 -16.52 6.99 10.74
C LEU A 163 -17.84 7.64 11.21
N GLY A 164 -18.57 8.29 10.30
CA GLY A 164 -19.78 9.05 10.65
C GLY A 164 -19.48 10.27 11.53
N VAL A 165 -18.22 10.71 11.61
CA VAL A 165 -17.81 11.87 12.41
C VAL A 165 -18.01 13.12 11.55
N VAL A 166 -18.91 14.00 12.01
CA VAL A 166 -19.28 15.24 11.29
C VAL A 166 -18.78 16.49 12.00
N ASP A 167 -18.50 16.40 13.30
CA ASP A 167 -18.02 17.52 14.12
C ASP A 167 -16.59 17.97 13.71
N PRO A 168 -16.40 19.22 13.23
CA PRO A 168 -15.10 19.71 12.79
C PRO A 168 -14.02 19.67 13.89
N GLU A 169 -14.39 19.92 15.14
CA GLU A 169 -13.43 19.89 16.26
C GLU A 169 -12.93 18.48 16.56
N HIS A 170 -13.81 17.48 16.47
CA HIS A 170 -13.41 16.08 16.54
C HIS A 170 -12.49 15.70 15.37
N ILE A 171 -12.81 16.12 14.14
CA ILE A 171 -11.97 15.80 12.96
C ILE A 171 -10.57 16.41 13.10
N LYS A 172 -10.47 17.64 13.61
CA LYS A 172 -9.19 18.30 13.87
C LYS A 172 -8.33 17.52 14.88
N ARG A 173 -8.92 17.07 15.99
CA ARG A 173 -8.24 16.22 17.00
C ARG A 173 -7.72 14.89 16.45
N LEU A 174 -8.34 14.36 15.39
CA LEU A 174 -7.89 13.11 14.74
C LEU A 174 -6.81 13.35 13.68
N THR A 175 -6.61 14.60 13.27
CA THR A 175 -5.63 15.01 12.25
C THR A 175 -4.29 15.39 12.88
N ASP A 176 -4.33 15.93 14.10
CA ASP A 176 -3.16 16.31 14.93
C ASP A 176 -2.46 15.10 15.57
#